data_AF-A0AAU2B550-F1
#
_entry.id   AF-A0AAU2B550-F1
#
_cell.length_a   1.000
_cell.length_b   1.000
_cell.length_c   1.000
_cell.angle_alpha   90.00
_cell.angle_beta   90.00
_cell.angle_gamma   90.00
#
_symmetry.space_group_name_H-M   'P 1'
#
loop_
_entity.id
_entity.type
_entity.pdbx_description
1 polymer ?
#
loop_
_entity_poly.entity_id
_entity_poly.type
_entity_poly.pdbx_seq_one_letter_code
_entity_poly.pdbx_strand_id
1 'polypeptide(L)'
;MNPRARRAAEPDPATFPTRPYDLLKEFTIALVAVALLTAGLAALFSSPDDKPVTLATWSAATPNDFTATAVAELGGTSPTAQYGPPYNSTPGAGQKIFGVGLQRAGGVRIPVDTAEDFVLRPLRQPPEPADVTAALTAWNAAPADQQQAWTSAYSDALGKAPDGDPAKAAPGDYGPVPVLITRLLALAQAGALDGQLQAQGHFYQTDYTKPMLFLADGSYLEDQASAQHLAGDQWGMMNETGNYPGQAWLWLYTFWYQIDPFKTSGNADALIWALMALLSLAFVLVPFIPGIRSIPRWTKVYRLIWRDYYRGQP
;
A
#
# COMPACT_ATOMS: atom_id res chain seq x y z
N MET A 1 -19.70 47.68 -54.14
CA MET A 1 -20.35 48.05 -52.87
C MET A 1 -21.00 46.79 -52.31
N ASN A 2 -20.37 46.16 -51.30
CA ASN A 2 -20.80 44.87 -50.77
C ASN A 2 -21.64 45.12 -49.51
N PRO A 3 -22.91 44.72 -49.43
CA PRO A 3 -23.70 44.92 -48.22
C PRO A 3 -23.15 43.97 -47.15
N ARG A 4 -22.47 44.53 -46.15
CA ARG A 4 -22.09 43.79 -44.93
C ARG A 4 -23.37 43.19 -44.35
N ALA A 5 -23.47 41.86 -44.32
CA ALA A 5 -24.49 41.17 -43.54
C ALA A 5 -24.42 41.71 -42.11
N ARG A 6 -25.45 42.46 -41.68
CA ARG A 6 -25.57 42.89 -40.30
C ARG A 6 -25.66 41.62 -39.47
N ARG A 7 -24.67 41.37 -38.59
CA ARG A 7 -24.83 40.39 -37.52
C ARG A 7 -26.14 40.72 -36.81
N ALA A 8 -27.03 39.74 -36.68
CA ALA A 8 -28.22 39.90 -35.86
C ALA A 8 -27.76 40.43 -34.50
N ALA A 9 -28.35 41.53 -34.05
CA ALA A 9 -28.04 42.08 -32.74
C ALA A 9 -28.30 40.98 -31.71
N GLU A 10 -27.30 40.69 -30.87
CA GLU A 10 -27.51 39.79 -29.74
C GLU A 10 -28.68 40.35 -28.92
N PRO A 11 -29.75 39.56 -28.68
CA PRO A 11 -30.88 40.01 -27.91
C PRO A 11 -30.40 40.50 -26.54
N ASP A 12 -30.83 41.70 -26.15
CA ASP A 12 -30.51 42.25 -24.84
C ASP A 12 -30.98 41.26 -23.76
N PRO A 13 -30.08 40.77 -22.88
CA PRO A 13 -30.43 39.84 -21.81
C PRO A 13 -31.61 40.31 -20.95
N ALA A 14 -31.86 41.62 -20.87
CA ALA A 14 -32.98 42.20 -20.14
C ALA A 14 -34.35 42.00 -20.83
N THR A 15 -34.38 41.63 -22.11
CA THR A 15 -35.62 41.37 -22.87
C THR A 15 -36.20 39.98 -22.63
N PHE A 16 -35.46 39.10 -21.95
CA PHE A 16 -35.95 37.78 -21.56
C PHE A 16 -36.88 37.88 -20.34
N PRO A 17 -37.98 37.09 -20.29
CA PRO A 17 -38.86 37.06 -19.13
C PRO A 17 -38.09 36.70 -17.86
N THR A 18 -38.17 37.55 -16.83
CA THR A 18 -37.57 37.29 -15.52
C THR A 18 -38.61 36.75 -14.54
N ARG A 19 -38.19 35.83 -13.68
CA ARG A 19 -39.00 35.30 -12.57
C ARG A 19 -38.39 35.82 -11.26
N PRO A 20 -39.21 36.26 -10.28
CA PRO A 20 -38.69 36.55 -8.95
C PRO A 20 -38.02 35.29 -8.38
N TYR A 21 -36.73 35.40 -8.08
CA TYR A 21 -35.88 34.29 -7.62
C TYR A 21 -35.35 34.62 -6.24
N ASP A 22 -35.81 33.88 -5.23
CA ASP A 22 -35.32 34.01 -3.86
C ASP A 22 -34.11 33.09 -3.69
N LEU A 23 -32.92 33.70 -3.80
CA LEU A 23 -31.65 33.00 -3.68
C LEU A 23 -31.52 32.24 -2.36
N LEU A 24 -31.99 32.81 -1.23
CA LEU A 24 -31.84 32.18 0.08
C LEU A 24 -32.75 30.97 0.20
N LYS A 25 -33.99 31.07 -0.28
CA LYS A 25 -34.93 29.95 -0.29
C LYS A 25 -34.43 28.80 -1.16
N GLU A 26 -34.08 29.07 -2.41
CA GLU A 26 -33.65 28.04 -3.37
C GLU A 26 -32.33 27.40 -2.95
N PHE A 27 -31.38 28.19 -2.43
CA PHE A 27 -30.15 27.67 -1.85
C PHE A 27 -30.42 26.76 -0.66
N THR A 28 -31.30 27.16 0.25
CA THR A 28 -31.62 26.34 1.44
C THR A 28 -32.28 25.02 1.04
N ILE A 29 -33.23 25.05 0.11
CA ILE A 29 -33.88 23.83 -0.40
C ILE A 29 -32.87 22.93 -1.10
N ALA A 30 -32.03 23.49 -1.98
CA ALA A 30 -30.99 22.74 -2.67
C ALA A 30 -30.00 22.13 -1.68
N LEU A 31 -29.56 22.87 -0.66
CA LEU A 31 -28.65 22.40 0.36
C LEU A 31 -29.25 21.24 1.16
N VAL A 32 -30.50 21.37 1.64
CA VAL A 32 -31.17 20.29 2.39
C VAL A 32 -31.39 19.08 1.49
N ALA A 33 -31.86 19.26 0.26
CA ALA A 33 -32.08 18.16 -0.67
C ALA A 33 -30.77 17.42 -0.99
N VAL A 34 -29.71 18.15 -1.31
CA VAL A 34 -28.38 17.58 -1.59
C VAL A 34 -27.83 16.90 -0.34
N ALA A 35 -27.92 17.50 0.84
CA ALA A 35 -27.44 16.87 2.08
C ALA A 35 -28.16 15.56 2.39
N LEU A 36 -29.49 15.53 2.25
CA LEU A 36 -30.28 14.32 2.45
C LEU A 36 -29.98 13.24 1.40
N LEU A 37 -29.83 13.65 0.13
CA LEU A 37 -29.43 12.74 -0.94
C LEU A 37 -28.03 12.17 -0.69
N THR A 38 -27.06 13.02 -0.33
CA THR A 38 -25.69 12.58 -0.02
C THR A 38 -25.68 11.64 1.18
N ALA A 39 -26.38 11.94 2.27
CA ALA A 39 -26.44 11.07 3.44
C ALA A 39 -27.14 9.73 3.11
N GLY A 40 -28.23 9.76 2.34
CA GLY A 40 -28.94 8.56 1.91
C GLY A 40 -28.12 7.69 0.95
N LEU A 41 -27.43 8.30 -0.01
CA LEU A 41 -26.52 7.59 -0.91
C LEU A 41 -25.31 7.04 -0.16
N ALA A 42 -24.73 7.79 0.77
CA ALA A 42 -23.64 7.31 1.61
C ALA A 42 -24.09 6.11 2.45
N ALA A 43 -25.26 6.17 3.09
CA ALA A 43 -25.77 5.03 3.87
C ALA A 43 -26.03 3.78 3.01
N LEU A 44 -26.45 3.96 1.74
CA LEU A 44 -26.75 2.85 0.82
C LEU A 44 -25.51 2.28 0.11
N PHE A 45 -24.51 3.12 -0.15
CA PHE A 45 -23.33 2.79 -0.97
C PHE A 45 -21.99 2.88 -0.21
N SER A 46 -22.01 3.06 1.12
CA SER A 46 -20.79 3.04 1.93
C SER A 46 -20.16 1.66 1.87
N SER A 47 -18.85 1.61 1.62
CA SER A 47 -18.06 0.39 1.78
C SER A 47 -18.06 -0.07 3.24
N PRO A 48 -17.75 -1.35 3.51
CA PRO A 48 -17.58 -1.88 4.86
C PRO A 48 -16.47 -1.12 5.59
N ASP A 49 -16.68 -0.91 6.89
CA ASP A 49 -15.63 -0.40 7.79
C ASP A 49 -14.92 -1.60 8.43
N ASP A 50 -14.00 -2.18 7.68
CA ASP A 50 -13.20 -3.32 8.14
C ASP A 50 -12.19 -2.87 9.19
N LYS A 51 -12.11 -3.64 10.29
CA LYS A 51 -11.18 -3.32 11.37
C LYS A 51 -9.73 -3.48 10.87
N PRO A 52 -8.83 -2.56 11.24
CA PRO A 52 -7.41 -2.71 10.93
C PRO A 52 -6.85 -4.03 11.46
N VAL A 53 -6.05 -4.70 10.64
CA VAL A 53 -5.27 -5.85 11.08
C VAL A 53 -4.20 -5.38 12.06
N THR A 54 -4.09 -6.07 13.20
CA THR A 54 -3.06 -5.83 14.22
C THR A 54 -2.20 -7.07 14.42
N LEU A 55 -1.02 -6.91 15.03
CA LEU A 55 -0.17 -8.04 15.38
C LEU A 55 -0.87 -8.99 16.35
N ALA A 56 -1.74 -8.47 17.23
CA ALA A 56 -2.59 -9.29 18.09
C ALA A 56 -3.57 -10.17 17.32
N THR A 57 -4.26 -9.61 16.32
CA THR A 57 -5.18 -10.39 15.49
C THR A 57 -4.45 -11.43 14.64
N TRP A 58 -3.30 -11.06 14.08
CA TRP A 58 -2.45 -11.96 13.29
C TRP A 58 -1.91 -13.11 14.15
N SER A 59 -1.26 -12.82 15.26
CA SER A 59 -0.68 -13.83 16.17
C SER A 59 -1.70 -14.76 16.81
N ALA A 60 -2.96 -14.34 16.92
CA ALA A 60 -4.06 -15.19 17.38
C ALA A 60 -4.63 -16.06 16.25
N ALA A 61 -4.72 -15.53 15.03
CA ALA A 61 -5.30 -16.24 13.88
C ALA A 61 -4.33 -17.26 13.27
N THR A 62 -3.06 -16.89 13.09
CA THR A 62 -2.02 -17.72 12.46
C THR A 62 -0.72 -17.70 13.30
N PRO A 63 -0.72 -18.29 14.51
CA PRO A 63 0.44 -18.24 15.42
C PRO A 63 1.73 -18.87 14.84
N ASN A 64 1.59 -19.87 13.96
CA ASN A 64 2.73 -20.52 13.32
C ASN A 64 3.39 -19.60 12.29
N ASP A 65 2.59 -18.86 11.50
CA ASP A 65 3.07 -17.85 10.56
C ASP A 65 3.80 -16.74 11.31
N PHE A 66 3.18 -16.17 12.36
CA PHE A 66 3.84 -15.19 13.23
C PHE A 66 5.18 -15.70 13.78
N THR A 67 5.24 -16.94 14.23
CA THR A 67 6.46 -17.56 14.77
C THR A 67 7.53 -17.68 13.69
N ALA A 68 7.19 -18.18 12.51
CA ALA A 68 8.12 -18.31 11.39
C ALA A 68 8.65 -16.94 10.94
N THR A 69 7.78 -15.94 10.82
CA THR A 69 8.18 -14.56 10.48
C THR A 69 9.11 -13.99 11.55
N ALA A 70 8.78 -14.11 12.83
CA ALA A 70 9.63 -13.61 13.91
C ALA A 70 11.02 -14.28 13.95
N VAL A 71 11.12 -15.58 13.61
CA VAL A 71 12.41 -16.26 13.42
C VAL A 71 13.19 -15.68 12.25
N ALA A 72 12.52 -15.40 11.13
CA ALA A 72 13.13 -14.78 9.96
C ALA A 72 13.59 -13.33 10.25
N GLU A 73 12.82 -12.55 11.01
CA GLU A 73 13.23 -11.21 11.46
C GLU A 73 14.48 -11.27 12.34
N LEU A 74 14.49 -12.18 13.32
CA LEU A 74 15.63 -12.39 14.23
C LEU A 74 16.88 -12.88 13.47
N GLY A 75 16.69 -13.71 12.44
CA GLY A 75 17.75 -14.22 11.58
C GLY A 75 18.19 -13.27 10.46
N GLY A 76 17.55 -12.11 10.30
CA GLY A 76 17.85 -11.17 9.22
C GLY A 76 17.55 -11.72 7.82
N THR A 77 16.61 -12.66 7.72
CA THR A 77 16.22 -13.31 6.46
C THR A 77 14.82 -12.94 5.98
N SER A 78 14.11 -12.06 6.69
CA SER A 78 12.81 -11.54 6.26
C SER A 78 12.93 -10.63 5.02
N PRO A 79 11.84 -10.43 4.27
CA PRO A 79 11.80 -9.49 3.16
C PRO A 79 12.27 -8.08 3.59
N THR A 80 11.79 -7.55 4.73
CA THR A 80 12.25 -6.26 5.27
C THR A 80 13.75 -6.26 5.58
N ALA A 81 14.29 -7.31 6.23
CA ALA A 81 15.72 -7.41 6.53
C ALA A 81 16.60 -7.39 5.27
N GLN A 82 16.08 -7.94 4.16
CA GLN A 82 16.80 -8.04 2.89
C GLN A 82 16.43 -6.94 1.88
N TYR A 83 15.54 -6.01 2.25
CA TYR A 83 14.92 -5.05 1.33
C TYR A 83 15.90 -4.06 0.67
N GLY A 84 16.87 -3.55 1.45
CA GLY A 84 17.75 -2.44 1.06
C GLY A 84 17.27 -1.08 1.57
N PRO A 85 17.84 0.02 1.05
CA PRO A 85 17.43 1.39 1.43
C PRO A 85 15.93 1.58 1.17
N PRO A 86 15.16 2.36 1.96
CA PRO A 86 15.62 3.28 3.00
C PRO A 86 15.86 2.62 4.36
N TYR A 87 15.66 1.30 4.49
CA TYR A 87 15.68 0.59 5.77
C TYR A 87 17.05 0.07 6.18
N ASN A 88 17.76 -0.58 5.25
CA ASN A 88 19.05 -1.19 5.52
C ASN A 88 19.99 -1.09 4.30
N SER A 89 21.23 -1.55 4.47
CA SER A 89 22.30 -1.42 3.46
C SER A 89 22.56 -2.71 2.69
N THR A 90 21.54 -3.55 2.50
CA THR A 90 21.71 -4.87 1.86
C THR A 90 22.29 -4.75 0.44
N PRO A 91 23.50 -5.31 0.18
CA PRO A 91 24.13 -5.24 -1.13
C PRO A 91 23.28 -5.93 -2.19
N GLY A 92 23.13 -5.33 -3.36
CA GLY A 92 22.37 -5.96 -4.45
C GLY A 92 20.85 -5.82 -4.34
N ALA A 93 20.32 -5.41 -3.19
CA ALA A 93 18.90 -5.18 -2.94
C ALA A 93 18.37 -3.81 -3.44
N GLY A 94 17.05 -3.63 -3.43
CA GLY A 94 16.35 -2.43 -3.88
C GLY A 94 15.80 -2.49 -5.32
N GLN A 95 14.72 -1.74 -5.53
CA GLN A 95 14.01 -1.57 -6.77
C GLN A 95 14.87 -0.87 -7.83
N LYS A 96 14.74 -1.33 -9.08
CA LYS A 96 15.50 -0.82 -10.24
C LYS A 96 14.55 -0.30 -11.30
N ILE A 97 14.64 0.98 -11.63
CA ILE A 97 13.89 1.56 -12.74
C ILE A 97 14.83 1.61 -13.95
N PHE A 98 14.51 0.88 -15.02
CA PHE A 98 15.34 0.77 -16.23
C PHE A 98 16.82 0.41 -15.95
N GLY A 99 17.06 -0.46 -14.97
CA GLY A 99 18.42 -0.87 -14.56
C GLY A 99 19.12 0.10 -13.58
N VAL A 100 18.51 1.24 -13.26
CA VAL A 100 19.05 2.23 -12.32
C VAL A 100 18.39 2.07 -10.95
N GLY A 101 19.20 1.85 -9.90
CA GLY A 101 18.75 1.74 -8.51
C GLY A 101 18.60 3.11 -7.84
N LEU A 102 17.59 3.89 -8.23
CA LEU A 102 17.34 5.23 -7.67
C LEU A 102 17.17 5.21 -6.15
N GLN A 103 16.57 4.16 -5.62
CA GLN A 103 16.41 3.93 -4.18
C GLN A 103 17.75 3.91 -3.43
N ARG A 104 18.80 3.32 -4.02
CA ARG A 104 20.14 3.31 -3.40
C ARG A 104 20.79 4.69 -3.35
N ALA A 105 20.51 5.55 -4.34
CA ALA A 105 21.01 6.91 -4.34
C ALA A 105 20.44 7.73 -3.17
N GLY A 106 19.25 7.39 -2.69
CA GLY A 106 18.63 8.02 -1.52
C GLY A 106 19.23 7.61 -0.17
N GLY A 107 19.96 6.49 -0.12
CA GLY A 107 20.60 5.96 1.09
C GLY A 107 19.60 5.47 2.17
N VAL A 108 20.14 5.00 3.29
CA VAL A 108 19.34 4.61 4.46
C VAL A 108 18.84 5.86 5.17
N ARG A 109 17.53 5.98 5.32
CA ARG A 109 16.85 7.16 5.90
C ARG A 109 15.99 6.80 7.10
N ILE A 110 15.48 5.57 7.15
CA ILE A 110 14.61 5.06 8.21
C ILE A 110 15.26 3.75 8.65
N PRO A 111 16.36 3.77 9.40
CA PRO A 111 17.10 2.56 9.72
C PRO A 111 16.19 1.58 10.48
N VAL A 112 16.07 0.36 9.96
CA VAL A 112 15.36 -0.75 10.60
C VAL A 112 16.33 -1.91 10.74
N ASP A 113 16.55 -2.32 11.99
CA ASP A 113 17.22 -3.58 12.32
C ASP A 113 16.13 -4.53 12.78
N THR A 114 15.76 -5.49 11.96
CA THR A 114 14.60 -6.36 12.21
C THR A 114 14.74 -7.19 13.47
N ALA A 115 15.95 -7.72 13.72
CA ALA A 115 16.24 -8.51 14.91
C ALA A 115 16.10 -7.65 16.18
N GLU A 116 16.72 -6.48 16.19
CA GLU A 116 16.67 -5.59 17.34
C GLU A 116 15.31 -4.91 17.51
N ASP A 117 14.72 -4.39 16.43
CA ASP A 117 13.48 -3.60 16.44
C ASP A 117 12.23 -4.44 16.68
N PHE A 118 12.11 -5.59 16.02
CA PHE A 118 10.87 -6.38 16.03
C PHE A 118 10.88 -7.49 17.09
N VAL A 119 12.05 -8.00 17.46
CA VAL A 119 12.16 -9.17 18.36
C VAL A 119 12.82 -8.80 19.68
N LEU A 120 14.07 -8.32 19.68
CA LEU A 120 14.85 -8.22 20.92
C LEU A 120 14.42 -7.05 21.80
N ARG A 121 14.15 -5.87 21.24
CA ARG A 121 13.78 -4.69 22.04
C ARG A 121 12.42 -4.85 22.74
N PRO A 122 11.35 -5.37 22.09
CA PRO A 122 10.10 -5.69 22.77
C PRO A 122 10.29 -6.57 24.00
N LEU A 123 11.18 -7.58 23.89
CA LEU A 123 11.51 -8.51 24.96
C LEU A 123 12.41 -7.92 26.06
N ARG A 124 12.84 -6.66 25.97
CA ARG A 124 13.60 -6.00 27.05
C ARG A 124 12.72 -5.14 27.96
N GLN A 125 11.42 -5.02 27.67
CA GLN A 125 10.48 -4.22 28.45
C GLN A 125 10.06 -4.96 29.74
N PRO A 126 10.34 -4.44 30.94
CA PRO A 126 10.04 -5.15 32.19
C PRO A 126 8.54 -5.22 32.53
N PRO A 127 8.10 -6.23 33.33
CA PRO A 127 8.88 -7.34 33.88
C PRO A 127 8.82 -8.60 33.00
N GLU A 128 9.97 -9.03 32.51
CA GLU A 128 10.13 -10.29 31.76
C GLU A 128 10.49 -11.45 32.70
N PRO A 129 10.07 -12.68 32.40
CA PRO A 129 10.44 -13.83 33.22
C PRO A 129 11.93 -14.17 33.09
N ALA A 130 12.44 -14.93 34.08
CA ALA A 130 13.87 -15.17 34.24
C ALA A 130 14.49 -15.98 33.09
N ASP A 131 13.71 -16.88 32.49
CA ASP A 131 14.07 -17.68 31.31
C ASP A 131 14.29 -16.79 30.08
N VAL A 132 13.40 -15.83 29.83
CA VAL A 132 13.53 -14.84 28.74
C VAL A 132 14.75 -13.96 28.97
N THR A 133 14.97 -13.51 30.20
CA THR A 133 16.15 -12.70 30.55
C THR A 133 17.45 -13.48 30.33
N ALA A 134 17.48 -14.77 30.69
CA ALA A 134 18.61 -15.65 30.42
C ALA A 134 18.79 -15.89 28.91
N ALA A 135 17.70 -16.09 28.17
CA ALA A 135 17.70 -16.28 26.72
C ALA A 135 18.27 -15.05 25.99
N LEU A 136 17.86 -13.84 26.38
CA LEU A 136 18.41 -12.58 25.86
C LEU A 136 19.92 -12.45 26.17
N THR A 137 20.33 -12.84 27.36
CA THR A 137 21.75 -12.83 27.75
C THR A 137 22.56 -13.82 26.91
N ALA A 138 22.05 -15.03 26.72
CA ALA A 138 22.68 -16.06 25.88
C ALA A 138 22.77 -15.63 24.42
N TRP A 139 21.71 -15.01 23.88
CA TRP A 139 21.71 -14.45 22.53
C TRP A 139 22.78 -13.36 22.38
N ASN A 140 22.78 -12.37 23.27
CA ASN A 140 23.72 -11.24 23.21
C ASN A 140 25.19 -11.65 23.44
N ALA A 141 25.44 -12.74 24.17
CA ALA A 141 26.78 -13.27 24.41
C ALA A 141 27.30 -14.13 23.24
N ALA A 142 26.42 -14.62 22.38
CA ALA A 142 26.79 -15.47 21.26
C ALA A 142 27.38 -14.66 20.09
N PRO A 143 28.40 -15.19 19.38
CA PRO A 143 28.86 -14.61 18.12
C PRO A 143 27.77 -14.60 17.05
N ALA A 144 27.85 -13.68 16.09
CA ALA A 144 26.90 -13.57 14.98
C ALA A 144 26.73 -14.88 14.19
N ASP A 145 27.82 -15.63 13.96
CA ASP A 145 27.77 -16.93 13.27
C ASP A 145 26.92 -17.96 14.04
N GLN A 146 26.97 -17.92 15.38
CA GLN A 146 26.19 -18.80 16.24
C GLN A 146 24.71 -18.38 16.27
N GLN A 147 24.44 -17.06 16.33
CA GLN A 147 23.09 -16.52 16.22
C GLN A 147 22.43 -16.93 14.90
N GLN A 148 23.16 -16.80 13.79
CA GLN A 148 22.72 -17.24 12.47
C GLN A 148 22.51 -18.76 12.40
N ALA A 149 23.42 -19.55 12.99
CA ALA A 149 23.28 -21.00 13.01
C ALA A 149 21.99 -21.43 13.75
N TRP A 150 21.69 -20.80 14.89
CA TRP A 150 20.46 -21.08 15.65
C TRP A 150 19.20 -20.69 14.90
N THR A 151 19.14 -19.49 14.31
CA THR A 151 17.94 -19.03 13.58
C THR A 151 17.74 -19.82 12.30
N SER A 152 18.79 -20.11 11.54
CA SER A 152 18.69 -20.96 10.34
C SER A 152 18.29 -22.39 10.67
N ALA A 153 18.88 -23.01 11.71
CA ALA A 153 18.50 -24.36 12.12
C ALA A 153 17.04 -24.44 12.57
N TYR A 154 16.55 -23.42 13.28
CA TYR A 154 15.16 -23.39 13.74
C TYR A 154 14.19 -23.09 12.59
N SER A 155 14.52 -22.16 11.70
CA SER A 155 13.75 -21.90 10.47
C SER A 155 13.61 -23.16 9.61
N ASP A 156 14.70 -23.93 9.43
CA ASP A 156 14.67 -25.20 8.71
C ASP A 156 13.80 -26.26 9.41
N ALA A 157 13.79 -26.26 10.74
CA ALA A 157 12.97 -27.16 11.54
C ALA A 157 11.48 -26.82 11.42
N LEU A 158 11.13 -25.53 11.47
CA LEU A 158 9.77 -25.04 11.26
C LEU A 158 9.28 -25.34 9.84
N GLY A 159 10.12 -25.10 8.81
CA GLY A 159 9.76 -25.40 7.42
C GLY A 159 9.51 -26.89 7.13
N LYS A 160 10.03 -27.79 7.97
CA LYS A 160 9.78 -29.24 7.89
C LYS A 160 8.65 -29.71 8.81
N ALA A 161 8.23 -28.89 9.76
CA ALA A 161 7.14 -29.20 10.66
C ALA A 161 5.81 -29.12 9.89
N PRO A 162 4.87 -30.06 10.11
CA PRO A 162 3.53 -29.95 9.55
C PRO A 162 2.88 -28.62 9.96
N ASP A 163 2.39 -27.86 8.97
CA ASP A 163 1.79 -26.53 9.15
C ASP A 163 2.70 -25.47 9.79
N GLY A 164 4.03 -25.67 9.75
CA GLY A 164 4.99 -24.77 10.40
C GLY A 164 4.91 -24.79 11.93
N ASP A 165 4.26 -25.81 12.51
CA ASP A 165 3.95 -25.87 13.94
C ASP A 165 5.22 -26.02 14.80
N PRO A 166 5.55 -25.02 15.66
CA PRO A 166 6.70 -25.09 16.55
C PRO A 166 6.70 -26.31 17.48
N ALA A 167 5.53 -26.83 17.85
CA ALA A 167 5.40 -28.01 18.70
C ALA A 167 5.73 -29.32 17.97
N LYS A 168 5.73 -29.31 16.63
CA LYS A 168 6.09 -30.45 15.78
C LYS A 168 7.46 -30.31 15.12
N ALA A 169 8.17 -29.21 15.40
CA ALA A 169 9.54 -29.04 14.96
C ALA A 169 10.41 -30.18 15.55
N ALA A 170 11.30 -30.73 14.71
CA ALA A 170 12.23 -31.75 15.17
C ALA A 170 13.09 -31.22 16.33
N PRO A 171 13.56 -32.07 17.25
CA PRO A 171 14.53 -31.63 18.25
C PRO A 171 15.85 -31.20 17.58
N GLY A 172 16.44 -30.11 18.05
CA GLY A 172 17.71 -29.61 17.56
C GLY A 172 18.29 -28.54 18.50
N ASP A 173 19.53 -28.13 18.22
CA ASP A 173 20.15 -27.01 18.93
C ASP A 173 19.72 -25.69 18.29
N TYR A 174 18.72 -25.07 18.89
CA TYR A 174 18.17 -23.77 18.48
C TYR A 174 18.57 -22.63 19.42
N GLY A 175 19.45 -22.92 20.39
CA GLY A 175 19.87 -21.96 21.41
C GLY A 175 18.67 -21.30 22.11
N PRO A 176 18.70 -19.97 22.33
CA PRO A 176 17.62 -19.24 22.99
C PRO A 176 16.43 -18.90 22.08
N VAL A 177 16.49 -19.21 20.77
CA VAL A 177 15.51 -18.73 19.77
C VAL A 177 14.08 -19.14 20.13
N PRO A 178 13.75 -20.42 20.42
CA PRO A 178 12.37 -20.80 20.71
C PRO A 178 11.79 -20.08 21.93
N VAL A 179 12.59 -19.80 22.96
CA VAL A 179 12.16 -19.08 24.17
C VAL A 179 11.83 -17.62 23.84
N LEU A 180 12.70 -16.95 23.09
CA LEU A 180 12.50 -15.56 22.68
C LEU A 180 11.23 -15.41 21.83
N ILE A 181 11.07 -16.28 20.82
CA ILE A 181 9.93 -16.18 19.90
C ILE A 181 8.62 -16.58 20.58
N THR A 182 8.61 -17.61 21.44
CA THR A 182 7.40 -17.97 22.20
C THR A 182 6.95 -16.82 23.10
N ARG A 183 7.89 -16.11 23.73
CA ARG A 183 7.54 -14.93 24.53
C ARG A 183 7.01 -13.80 23.67
N LEU A 184 7.63 -13.53 22.52
CA LEU A 184 7.18 -12.49 21.60
C LEU A 184 5.75 -12.77 21.11
N LEU A 185 5.44 -14.02 20.77
CA LEU A 185 4.09 -14.47 20.40
C LEU A 185 3.09 -14.18 21.53
N ALA A 186 3.44 -14.49 22.78
CA ALA A 186 2.57 -14.20 23.92
C ALA A 186 2.33 -12.69 24.12
N LEU A 187 3.35 -11.85 23.90
CA LEU A 187 3.21 -10.39 23.93
C LEU A 187 2.32 -9.88 22.79
N ALA A 188 2.44 -10.45 21.60
CA ALA A 188 1.61 -10.13 20.45
C ALA A 188 0.14 -10.48 20.73
N GLN A 189 -0.14 -11.71 21.19
CA GLN A 189 -1.49 -12.18 21.51
C GLN A 189 -2.15 -11.36 22.63
N ALA A 190 -1.35 -10.85 23.58
CA ALA A 190 -1.82 -9.94 24.62
C ALA A 190 -2.07 -8.50 24.13
N GLY A 191 -1.71 -8.16 22.88
CA GLY A 191 -1.81 -6.81 22.31
C GLY A 191 -0.72 -5.85 22.76
N ALA A 192 0.28 -6.31 23.50
CA ALA A 192 1.37 -5.47 24.00
C ALA A 192 2.36 -5.08 22.88
N LEU A 193 2.56 -5.98 21.90
CA LEU A 193 3.58 -5.79 20.87
C LEU A 193 3.27 -4.62 19.92
N ASP A 194 2.02 -4.45 19.49
CA ASP A 194 1.59 -3.31 18.65
C ASP A 194 1.96 -1.98 19.30
N GLY A 195 1.70 -1.85 20.61
CA GLY A 195 2.05 -0.67 21.39
C GLY A 195 3.56 -0.50 21.54
N GLN A 196 4.32 -1.57 21.78
CA GLN A 196 5.78 -1.52 21.95
C GLN A 196 6.51 -1.12 20.66
N LEU A 197 6.02 -1.52 19.49
CA LEU A 197 6.62 -1.14 18.20
C LEU A 197 6.31 0.32 17.80
N GLN A 198 5.16 0.85 18.23
CA GLN A 198 4.79 2.26 18.02
C GLN A 198 5.42 3.19 19.07
N ALA A 199 5.52 2.75 20.33
CA ALA A 199 5.99 3.57 21.45
C ALA A 199 7.51 3.76 21.43
N GLN A 200 7.99 4.64 20.54
CA GLN A 200 9.39 5.04 20.44
C GLN A 200 9.67 6.36 21.19
N GLY A 201 9.05 6.55 22.37
CA GLY A 201 9.34 7.67 23.27
C GLY A 201 8.40 8.88 23.20
N HIS A 202 7.27 8.78 22.51
CA HIS A 202 6.24 9.83 22.46
C HIS A 202 4.86 9.28 22.86
N PHE A 203 4.06 10.09 23.58
CA PHE A 203 2.73 9.70 24.06
C PHE A 203 1.69 9.62 22.94
N TYR A 204 1.81 10.46 21.91
CA TYR A 204 1.05 10.38 20.67
C TYR A 204 2.02 10.11 19.52
N GLN A 205 1.86 8.98 18.86
CA GLN A 205 2.67 8.56 17.72
C GLN A 205 1.74 8.17 16.58
N THR A 206 2.04 8.64 15.37
CA THR A 206 1.32 8.28 14.13
C THR A 206 2.20 7.54 13.13
N ASP A 207 3.41 7.19 13.55
CA ASP A 207 4.34 6.36 12.78
C ASP A 207 4.08 4.88 13.06
N TYR A 208 3.49 4.22 12.08
CA TYR A 208 3.19 2.79 12.08
C TYR A 208 4.18 2.00 11.19
N THR A 209 5.30 2.58 10.78
CA THR A 209 6.24 1.92 9.85
C THR A 209 6.71 0.57 10.38
N LYS A 210 7.13 0.48 11.65
CA LYS A 210 7.60 -0.79 12.25
C LYS A 210 6.53 -1.89 12.32
N PRO A 211 5.35 -1.66 12.93
CA PRO A 211 4.32 -2.69 12.96
C PRO A 211 3.82 -3.06 11.56
N MET A 212 3.75 -2.11 10.62
CA MET A 212 3.35 -2.40 9.24
C MET A 212 4.37 -3.26 8.49
N LEU A 213 5.67 -2.98 8.65
CA LEU A 213 6.72 -3.80 8.03
C LEU A 213 6.68 -5.22 8.59
N PHE A 214 6.63 -5.36 9.92
CA PHE A 214 6.58 -6.68 10.54
C PHE A 214 5.33 -7.49 10.14
N LEU A 215 4.17 -6.83 10.04
CA LEU A 215 2.95 -7.45 9.55
C LEU A 215 3.05 -7.85 8.06
N ALA A 216 3.71 -7.05 7.24
CA ALA A 216 3.88 -7.29 5.81
C ALA A 216 4.89 -8.40 5.49
N ASP A 217 5.79 -8.73 6.42
CA ASP A 217 6.74 -9.84 6.28
C ASP A 217 6.09 -11.23 6.53
N GLY A 218 4.90 -11.27 7.12
CA GLY A 218 4.10 -12.49 7.31
C GLY A 218 3.11 -12.75 6.17
N SER A 219 2.58 -13.98 6.07
CA SER A 219 1.61 -14.32 5.02
C SER A 219 0.22 -13.77 5.31
N TYR A 220 -0.12 -13.57 6.58
CA TYR A 220 -1.50 -13.25 7.01
C TYR A 220 -2.10 -12.03 6.30
N LEU A 221 -1.35 -10.94 6.14
CA LEU A 221 -1.84 -9.73 5.47
C LEU A 221 -2.11 -9.99 3.98
N GLU A 222 -1.22 -10.72 3.31
CA GLU A 222 -1.37 -11.11 1.91
C GLU A 222 -2.55 -12.09 1.72
N ASP A 223 -2.74 -13.01 2.65
CA ASP A 223 -3.86 -13.96 2.66
C ASP A 223 -5.20 -13.23 2.81
N GLN A 224 -5.28 -12.22 3.70
CA GLN A 224 -6.47 -11.37 3.83
C GLN A 224 -6.71 -10.58 2.53
N ALA A 225 -5.68 -9.94 1.97
CA ALA A 225 -5.79 -9.19 0.73
C ALA A 225 -6.28 -10.08 -0.43
N SER A 226 -5.72 -11.29 -0.56
CA SER A 226 -6.09 -12.26 -1.59
C SER A 226 -7.53 -12.75 -1.43
N ALA A 227 -7.97 -12.98 -0.19
CA ALA A 227 -9.36 -13.37 0.11
C ALA A 227 -10.37 -12.27 -0.23
N GLN A 228 -9.93 -11.00 -0.19
CA GLN A 228 -10.74 -9.83 -0.54
C GLN A 228 -10.56 -9.38 -2.00
N HIS A 229 -9.87 -10.16 -2.82
CA HIS A 229 -9.58 -9.84 -4.22
C HIS A 229 -8.73 -8.57 -4.41
N LEU A 230 -7.85 -8.26 -3.47
CA LEU A 230 -7.01 -7.06 -3.47
C LEU A 230 -5.59 -7.31 -4.00
N ALA A 231 -5.26 -8.54 -4.42
CA ALA A 231 -3.95 -8.84 -5.01
C ALA A 231 -3.79 -8.23 -6.42
N GLY A 232 -2.54 -7.98 -6.82
CA GLY A 232 -2.23 -7.33 -8.10
C GLY A 232 -2.74 -8.09 -9.33
N ASP A 233 -2.69 -9.42 -9.32
CA ASP A 233 -3.21 -10.30 -10.38
C ASP A 233 -4.75 -10.40 -10.39
N GLN A 234 -5.42 -9.94 -9.32
CA GLN A 234 -6.87 -9.90 -9.18
C GLN A 234 -7.47 -8.53 -9.56
N TRP A 235 -6.69 -7.65 -10.19
CA TRP A 235 -7.05 -6.24 -10.41
C TRP A 235 -7.26 -5.47 -9.09
N GLY A 236 -6.62 -5.93 -8.03
CA GLY A 236 -6.90 -5.51 -6.66
C GLY A 236 -6.74 -4.02 -6.38
N MET A 237 -5.87 -3.33 -7.12
CA MET A 237 -5.73 -1.87 -7.00
C MET A 237 -6.98 -1.10 -7.46
N MET A 238 -7.89 -1.72 -8.22
CA MET A 238 -9.21 -1.17 -8.53
C MET A 238 -10.30 -1.65 -7.57
N ASN A 239 -10.06 -2.74 -6.85
CA ASN A 239 -11.08 -3.37 -6.03
C ASN A 239 -11.19 -2.67 -4.68
N GLU A 240 -12.34 -2.87 -4.04
CA GLU A 240 -12.60 -2.50 -2.66
C GLU A 240 -13.05 -3.76 -1.93
N THR A 241 -12.95 -3.75 -0.61
CA THR A 241 -13.48 -4.82 0.24
C THR A 241 -14.97 -5.06 -0.04
N GLY A 242 -15.33 -6.34 -0.23
CA GLY A 242 -16.70 -6.75 -0.55
C GLY A 242 -17.12 -6.44 -1.99
N ASN A 243 -18.40 -6.15 -2.20
CA ASN A 243 -19.00 -5.91 -3.53
C ASN A 243 -19.17 -4.41 -3.84
N TYR A 244 -18.24 -3.58 -3.38
CA TYR A 244 -18.32 -2.13 -3.57
C TYR A 244 -17.43 -1.67 -4.72
N PRO A 245 -17.82 -0.59 -5.44
CA PRO A 245 -17.00 -0.05 -6.51
C PRO A 245 -15.74 0.56 -5.90
N GLY A 246 -14.58 -0.04 -6.18
CA GLY A 246 -13.30 0.53 -5.78
C GLY A 246 -12.81 1.62 -6.73
N GLN A 247 -11.50 1.82 -6.75
CA GLN A 247 -10.87 2.97 -7.41
C GLN A 247 -10.73 2.75 -8.92
N ALA A 248 -11.85 2.81 -9.63
CA ALA A 248 -11.92 2.48 -11.06
C ALA A 248 -10.95 3.28 -11.95
N TRP A 249 -10.54 4.49 -11.53
CA TRP A 249 -9.56 5.29 -12.27
C TRP A 249 -8.14 4.71 -12.26
N LEU A 250 -7.81 3.79 -11.35
CA LEU A 250 -6.51 3.10 -11.29
C LEU A 250 -6.39 1.95 -12.30
N TRP A 251 -7.40 1.72 -13.14
CA TRP A 251 -7.38 0.68 -14.18
C TRP A 251 -6.17 0.75 -15.11
N LEU A 252 -5.71 1.97 -15.41
CA LEU A 252 -4.52 2.20 -16.25
C LEU A 252 -3.24 1.68 -15.59
N TYR A 253 -3.16 1.68 -14.26
CA TYR A 253 -2.02 1.14 -13.53
C TYR A 253 -2.16 -0.37 -13.38
N THR A 254 -3.33 -0.85 -12.95
CA THR A 254 -3.54 -2.28 -12.65
C THR A 254 -3.47 -3.16 -13.91
N PHE A 255 -3.78 -2.61 -15.09
CA PHE A 255 -3.67 -3.29 -16.38
C PHE A 255 -2.25 -3.85 -16.61
N TRP A 256 -1.22 -3.08 -16.25
CA TRP A 256 0.15 -3.50 -16.49
C TRP A 256 0.56 -4.70 -15.65
N TYR A 257 -0.02 -4.90 -14.45
CA TYR A 257 0.21 -6.10 -13.64
C TYR A 257 -0.28 -7.39 -14.31
N GLN A 258 -1.13 -7.30 -15.34
CA GLN A 258 -1.70 -8.46 -16.02
C GLN A 258 -0.84 -8.99 -17.17
N ILE A 259 0.17 -8.23 -17.60
CA ILE A 259 0.96 -8.53 -18.80
C ILE A 259 2.44 -8.74 -18.48
N ASP A 260 3.10 -9.61 -19.23
CA ASP A 260 4.54 -9.76 -19.16
C ASP A 260 5.25 -8.53 -19.76
N PRO A 261 6.40 -8.10 -19.19
CA PRO A 261 7.17 -8.75 -18.11
C PRO A 261 6.78 -8.31 -16.69
N PHE A 262 5.79 -7.43 -16.51
CA PHE A 262 5.46 -6.86 -15.19
C PHE A 262 4.81 -7.89 -14.27
N LYS A 263 3.94 -8.74 -14.82
CA LYS A 263 3.25 -9.81 -14.09
C LYS A 263 4.19 -10.72 -13.29
N THR A 264 5.39 -10.98 -13.81
CA THR A 264 6.37 -11.89 -13.22
C THR A 264 7.50 -11.16 -12.50
N SER A 265 7.46 -9.83 -12.43
CA SER A 265 8.53 -9.02 -11.86
C SER A 265 8.28 -8.70 -10.40
N GLY A 266 9.22 -9.04 -9.51
CA GLY A 266 9.24 -8.56 -8.12
C GLY A 266 9.50 -7.04 -7.97
N ASN A 267 9.48 -6.30 -9.07
CA ASN A 267 9.69 -4.86 -9.15
C ASN A 267 8.61 -4.20 -10.03
N ALA A 268 7.46 -4.86 -10.17
CA ALA A 268 6.35 -4.42 -11.02
C ALA A 268 5.94 -2.98 -10.68
N ASP A 269 5.75 -2.67 -9.41
CA ASP A 269 5.27 -1.38 -8.92
C ASP A 269 6.13 -0.20 -9.43
N ALA A 270 7.45 -0.29 -9.27
CA ALA A 270 8.36 0.78 -9.69
C ALA A 270 8.41 0.93 -11.21
N LEU A 271 8.37 -0.20 -11.93
CA LEU A 271 8.40 -0.20 -13.39
C LEU A 271 7.11 0.36 -13.98
N ILE A 272 5.95 -0.02 -13.42
CA ILE A 272 4.63 0.47 -13.84
C ILE A 272 4.52 1.96 -13.50
N TRP A 273 4.95 2.37 -12.32
CA TRP A 273 4.98 3.79 -11.96
C TRP A 273 5.82 4.61 -12.95
N ALA A 274 7.02 4.14 -13.28
CA ALA A 274 7.91 4.82 -14.22
C ALA A 274 7.32 4.87 -15.64
N LEU A 275 6.68 3.79 -16.08
CA LEU A 275 5.96 3.75 -17.35
C LEU A 275 4.80 4.75 -17.38
N MET A 276 3.98 4.78 -16.33
CA MET A 276 2.84 5.69 -16.23
C MET A 276 3.28 7.16 -16.14
N ALA A 277 4.39 7.44 -15.46
CA ALA A 277 5.00 8.77 -15.45
C ALA A 277 5.45 9.19 -16.86
N LEU A 278 6.08 8.28 -17.61
CA LEU A 278 6.50 8.51 -19.00
C LEU A 278 5.31 8.74 -19.94
N LEU A 279 4.26 7.92 -19.83
CA LEU A 279 3.03 8.07 -20.61
C LEU A 279 2.32 9.39 -20.30
N SER A 280 2.27 9.77 -19.02
CA SER A 280 1.70 11.05 -18.59
C SER A 280 2.49 12.23 -19.13
N LEU A 281 3.82 12.15 -19.09
CA LEU A 281 4.70 13.17 -19.68
C LEU A 281 4.48 13.26 -21.21
N ALA A 282 4.40 12.13 -21.90
CA ALA A 282 4.11 12.09 -23.33
C ALA A 282 2.75 12.74 -23.63
N PHE A 283 1.73 12.47 -22.81
CA PHE A 283 0.40 13.07 -22.94
C PHE A 283 0.43 14.60 -22.77
N VAL A 284 1.14 15.10 -21.75
CA VAL A 284 1.34 16.55 -21.54
C VAL A 284 2.08 17.19 -22.72
N LEU A 285 2.97 16.45 -23.37
CA LEU A 285 3.73 16.94 -24.53
C LEU A 285 2.98 16.85 -25.87
N VAL A 286 1.80 16.20 -25.93
CA VAL A 286 0.98 16.06 -27.15
C VAL A 286 0.78 17.37 -27.92
N PRO A 287 0.50 18.53 -27.29
CA PRO A 287 0.32 19.79 -28.01
C PRO A 287 1.56 20.25 -28.79
N PHE A 288 2.75 19.80 -28.38
CA PHE A 288 4.04 20.16 -28.97
C PHE A 288 4.51 19.17 -30.05
N ILE A 289 3.91 17.97 -30.13
CA ILE A 289 4.29 16.96 -31.12
C ILE A 289 3.67 17.31 -32.50
N PRO A 290 4.48 17.63 -33.52
CA PRO A 290 3.99 17.87 -34.88
C PRO A 290 3.27 16.62 -35.41
N GLY A 291 2.16 16.78 -36.12
CA GLY A 291 1.31 15.66 -36.56
C GLY A 291 0.21 15.33 -35.55
N ILE A 292 0.55 14.89 -34.34
CA ILE A 292 -0.44 14.51 -33.30
C ILE A 292 -1.32 15.70 -32.92
N ARG A 293 -0.73 16.88 -32.69
CA ARG A 293 -1.48 18.12 -32.42
C ARG A 293 -2.47 18.51 -33.53
N SER A 294 -2.27 17.98 -34.74
CA SER A 294 -3.09 18.27 -35.92
C SER A 294 -4.20 17.23 -36.13
N ILE A 295 -4.19 16.10 -35.42
CA ILE A 295 -5.20 15.03 -35.54
C ILE A 295 -6.63 15.59 -35.39
N PRO A 296 -6.97 16.42 -34.38
CA PRO A 296 -8.33 16.95 -34.28
C PRO A 296 -8.76 17.78 -35.50
N ARG A 297 -7.80 18.47 -36.15
CA ARG A 297 -8.07 19.24 -37.38
C ARG A 297 -8.31 18.33 -38.59
N TRP A 298 -7.60 17.19 -38.65
CA TRP A 298 -7.71 16.20 -39.73
C TRP A 298 -8.98 15.36 -39.61
N THR A 299 -9.29 14.88 -38.40
CA THR A 299 -10.49 14.07 -38.14
C THR A 299 -11.78 14.88 -38.23
N LYS A 300 -11.68 16.22 -38.18
CA LYS A 300 -12.81 17.16 -38.25
C LYS A 300 -13.89 16.88 -37.20
N VAL A 301 -13.56 16.20 -36.10
CA VAL A 301 -14.50 15.91 -34.99
C VAL A 301 -15.10 17.19 -34.43
N TYR A 302 -14.34 18.29 -34.45
CA TYR A 302 -14.84 19.61 -34.07
C TYR A 302 -16.04 20.07 -34.92
N ARG A 303 -16.19 19.62 -36.18
CA ARG A 303 -17.38 19.91 -37.01
C ARG A 303 -18.61 19.12 -36.59
N LEU A 304 -18.44 17.99 -35.90
CA LEU A 304 -19.55 17.24 -35.31
C LEU A 304 -19.99 17.87 -33.99
N ILE A 305 -19.04 18.27 -33.15
CA ILE A 305 -19.32 18.92 -31.86
C ILE A 305 -19.95 20.31 -32.09
N TRP A 306 -19.39 21.10 -33.01
CA TRP A 306 -19.84 22.45 -33.32
C TRP A 306 -20.68 22.52 -34.60
N ARG A 307 -21.48 21.48 -34.85
CA ARG A 307 -22.19 21.30 -36.12
C ARG A 307 -23.06 22.49 -36.49
N ASP A 308 -23.73 23.09 -35.51
CA ASP A 308 -24.65 24.21 -35.76
C ASP A 308 -23.89 25.52 -36.05
N TYR A 309 -22.75 25.73 -35.40
CA TYR A 309 -21.84 26.85 -35.71
C TYR A 309 -21.29 26.75 -37.15
N TYR A 310 -20.86 25.55 -37.58
CA TYR A 310 -20.35 25.34 -38.94
C TYR A 310 -21.43 25.22 -40.02
N ARG A 311 -22.69 25.01 -39.65
CA ARG A 311 -23.84 25.09 -40.57
C ARG A 311 -24.33 26.53 -40.77
N GLY A 312 -24.13 27.39 -39.77
CA GLY A 312 -24.53 28.81 -39.81
C GLY A 312 -23.52 29.75 -40.47
N GLN A 313 -22.33 29.27 -40.84
CA GLN A 313 -21.32 30.03 -41.59
C GLN A 313 -21.15 29.40 -42.98
N PRO A 314 -21.34 30.16 -44.09
CA PRO A 314 -21.09 29.67 -45.45
C PRO A 314 -19.61 29.37 -45.71
#